data_AF-A0A0Q5Z0B5-F1
#
_entry.id   AF-A0A0Q5Z0B5-F1
#
_cell.length_a   1.000
_cell.length_b   1.000
_cell.length_c   1.000
_cell.angle_alpha   90.00
_cell.angle_beta   90.00
_cell.angle_gamma   90.00
#
_symmetry.space_group_name_H-M   'P 1'
#
loop_
_entity.id
_entity.type
_entity.pdbx_description
1 polymer ?
#
loop_
_entity_poly.entity_id
_entity_poly.type
_entity_poly.pdbx_seq_one_letter_code
_entity_poly.pdbx_strand_id
1 'polypeptide(L)' 'MIQSDDALEILADHCMAARAVIEEAGTASMRELIDLLLYEVGLALAKGTRLELVNELRE' A
#
# COMPACT_ATOMS: atom_id res chain seq x y z
N MET A 1 -14.56 -14.14 2.35
CA MET A 1 -13.47 -14.27 1.36
C MET A 1 -13.01 -12.84 1.10
N ILE A 2 -11.80 -12.47 1.49
CA ILE A 2 -11.29 -11.10 1.30
C ILE A 2 -10.94 -10.98 -0.19
N GLN A 3 -11.46 -9.97 -0.90
CA GLN A 3 -11.07 -9.73 -2.30
C GLN A 3 -9.59 -9.28 -2.32
N SER A 4 -8.87 -9.50 -3.43
CA SER A 4 -7.44 -9.18 -3.50
C SER A 4 -7.18 -7.69 -3.25
N ASP A 5 -8.09 -6.82 -3.70
CA ASP A 5 -7.95 -5.37 -3.56
C ASP A 5 -8.19 -4.94 -2.10
N ASP A 6 -9.19 -5.52 -1.43
CA ASP A 6 -9.40 -5.34 0.02
C ASP A 6 -8.14 -5.71 0.82
N ALA A 7 -7.41 -6.76 0.41
CA ALA A 7 -6.21 -7.21 1.12
C ALA A 7 -5.05 -6.20 0.98
N LEU A 8 -4.92 -5.54 -0.17
CA LEU A 8 -3.88 -4.52 -0.40
C LEU A 8 -4.20 -3.21 0.32
N GLU A 9 -5.48 -2.81 0.37
CA GLU A 9 -5.92 -1.66 1.16
C GLU A 9 -5.66 -1.87 2.65
N ILE A 10 -6.05 -3.04 3.18
CA ILE A 10 -5.76 -3.41 4.58
C ILE A 10 -4.26 -3.41 4.85
N LEU A 11 -3.43 -3.89 3.91
CA LEU A 11 -1.98 -3.85 4.07
C LEU A 11 -1.45 -2.41 4.09
N ALA A 12 -1.97 -1.53 3.22
CA ALA A 12 -1.60 -0.12 3.19
C ALA A 12 -1.90 0.57 4.54
N ASP A 13 -3.08 0.34 5.11
CA ASP A 13 -3.48 0.88 6.41
C ASP A 13 -2.53 0.45 7.53
N HIS A 14 -2.19 -0.84 7.59
CA HIS A 14 -1.23 -1.34 8.57
C HIS A 14 0.17 -0.73 8.39
N CYS A 15 0.62 -0.53 7.13
CA CYS A 15 1.91 0.09 6.87
C CYS A 15 1.93 1.57 7.26
N MET A 16 0.83 2.30 7.06
CA MET A 16 0.71 3.69 7.52
C MET A 16 0.73 3.79 9.04
N ALA A 17 0.00 2.90 9.74
CA ALA A 17 0.02 2.83 11.20
C ALA A 17 1.42 2.49 11.73
N ALA A 18 2.10 1.52 11.12
CA ALA A 18 3.48 1.15 11.48
C ALA A 18 4.45 2.32 11.24
N ARG A 19 4.29 3.07 10.14
CA ARG A 19 5.12 4.25 9.87
C ARG A 19 5.00 5.31 10.95
N ALA A 20 3.79 5.57 11.47
CA ALA A 20 3.60 6.51 12.57
C ALA A 20 4.40 6.11 13.83
N VAL A 21 4.39 4.82 14.19
CA VAL A 21 5.17 4.29 15.33
C VAL A 21 6.68 4.38 15.08
N ILE A 22 7.12 4.06 13.86
CA ILE A 22 8.54 4.10 13.45
C ILE A 22 9.08 5.53 13.37
N GLU A 23 8.25 6.50 13.04
CA GLU A 23 8.63 7.91 13.06
C GLU A 23 9.04 8.34 14.48
N GLU A 24 8.24 7.97 15.48
CA GLU A 24 8.45 8.34 16.88
C GLU A 24 9.61 7.57 17.54
N ALA A 25 9.74 6.27 17.28
CA ALA A 25 10.62 5.38 18.05
C ALA A 25 11.59 4.53 17.22
N GLY A 26 11.56 4.64 15.89
CA GLY A 26 12.33 3.81 14.98
C GLY A 26 13.75 4.29 14.72
N THR A 27 14.58 3.38 14.20
CA THR A 27 15.90 3.71 13.67
C THR A 27 15.78 4.31 12.26
N ALA A 28 16.83 4.98 11.78
CA ALA A 28 16.88 5.50 10.41
C ALA A 28 16.59 4.40 9.36
N SER A 29 17.16 3.20 9.54
CA SER A 29 16.92 2.08 8.64
C SER A 29 15.48 1.57 8.67
N MET A 30 14.81 1.60 9.83
CA MET A 30 13.39 1.23 9.91
C MET A 30 12.50 2.21 9.16
N ARG A 31 12.82 3.51 9.21
CA ARG A 31 12.11 4.55 8.45
C ARG A 31 12.29 4.35 6.93
N GLU A 32 13.50 4.06 6.47
CA GLU A 32 13.74 3.75 5.06
C GLU A 32 12.98 2.50 4.61
N LEU A 33 12.97 1.44 5.42
CA LEU A 33 12.29 0.20 5.09
C LEU A 33 10.77 0.36 4.99
N ILE A 34 10.14 1.06 5.94
CA ILE A 34 8.68 1.27 5.90
C ILE A 34 8.27 2.18 4.75
N ASP A 35 9.10 3.15 4.38
CA ASP A 35 8.86 4.05 3.26
C ASP A 35 8.92 3.31 1.92
N LEU A 36 9.92 2.43 1.74
CA LEU A 36 10.02 1.58 0.55
C LEU A 36 8.84 0.62 0.44
N LEU A 37 8.42 0.02 1.56
CA LEU A 37 7.27 -0.88 1.57
C LEU A 37 5.97 -0.13 1.20
N LEU A 38 5.73 1.05 1.77
CA LEU A 38 4.58 1.89 1.43
C LEU A 38 4.56 2.28 -0.05
N TYR A 39 5.73 2.59 -0.63
CA TYR A 39 5.85 2.88 -2.05
C TYR A 39 5.41 1.70 -2.92
N GLU A 40 5.90 0.49 -2.63
CA GLU A 40 5.55 -0.71 -3.40
C GLU A 40 4.05 -1.05 -3.29
N VAL A 41 3.47 -0.91 -2.09
CA VAL A 41 2.02 -1.12 -1.87
C VAL A 41 1.21 -0.09 -2.66
N GLY A 42 1.58 1.19 -2.61
CA GLY A 42 0.92 2.25 -3.39
C GLY A 42 1.02 2.01 -4.90
N LEU A 43 2.16 1.51 -5.37
CA LEU A 43 2.34 1.15 -6.78
C LEU A 43 1.45 -0.03 -7.19
N ALA A 44 1.29 -1.03 -6.32
CA ALA A 44 0.40 -2.16 -6.57
C ALA A 44 -1.07 -1.73 -6.65
N LEU A 45 -1.53 -0.91 -5.70
CA LEU A 45 -2.88 -0.33 -5.70
C LEU A 45 -3.17 0.47 -6.98
N ALA A 46 -2.26 1.37 -7.37
CA ALA A 46 -2.42 2.19 -8.57
C ALA A 46 -2.47 1.35 -9.87
N LYS A 47 -1.80 0.20 -9.90
CA LYS A 47 -1.87 -0.74 -11.03
C LYS A 47 -3.21 -1.47 -11.06
N GLY A 48 -3.73 -1.89 -9.91
CA GLY A 48 -5.06 -2.48 -9.77
C GLY A 48 -6.15 -1.56 -10.30
N THR A 49 -6.21 -0.33 -9.77
CA THR A 49 -7.20 0.69 -10.19
C THR A 49 -7.12 0.99 -11.69
N ARG A 50 -5.92 1.02 -12.28
CA ARG A 50 -5.76 1.26 -13.73
C ARG A 50 -6.36 0.12 -14.57
N LEU A 51 -6.23 -1.13 -14.13
CA LEU A 51 -6.78 -2.29 -14.83
C LEU A 51 -8.31 -2.26 -14.82
N GLU A 52 -8.92 -1.87 -13.70
CA GLU A 52 -10.37 -1.73 -13.57
C GLU A 52 -10.92 -0.66 -14.52
N LEU A 53 -10.36 0.55 -14.51
CA LEU A 53 -10.75 1.65 -15.41
C LEU A 53 -10.65 1.29 -16.89
N VAL A 54 -9.62 0.54 -17.29
CA VAL A 54 -9.45 0.10 -18.69
C VAL A 54 -10.50 -0.95 -19.08
N ASN A 55 -10.93 -1.79 -18.15
CA ASN A 55 -11.97 -2.77 -18.39
C ASN A 55 -13.36 -2.12 -18.48
N GLU A 56 -13.69 -1.17 -17.59
CA GLU A 56 -14.95 -0.42 -17.63
C GLU A 56 -15.12 0.39 -18.93
N LEU A 57 -14.03 0.92 -19.50
CA LEU A 57 -14.06 1.65 -20.77
C LEU A 57 -14.24 0.74 -22.01
N ARG A 58 -14.13 -0.57 -21.86
CA ARG A 58 -14.26 -1.55 -22.95
C ARG A 58 -15.64 -2.21 -23.02
N GLU A 59 -16.45 -2.09 -21.97
CA GLU A 59 -17.84 -2.58 -21.88
C GLU A 59 -18.85 -1.50 -22.31
#